data_AF-A0A7V2P406-F1
#
_entry.id   AF-A0A7V2P406-F1
#
_cell.length_a   1.000
_cell.length_b   1.000
_cell.length_c   1.000
_cell.angle_alpha   90.00
_cell.angle_beta   90.00
_cell.angle_gamma   90.00
#
_symmetry.space_group_name_H-M   'P 1'
#
loop_
_entity.id
_entity.type
_entity.pdbx_description
1 polymer ?
#
loop_
_entity_poly.entity_id
_entity_poly.type
_entity_poly.pdbx_seq_one_letter_code
_entity_poly.pdbx_strand_id
1 'polypeptide(L)'
;MAKNLMVQTKVFYLSYRIYRNLSELAKAMDISVSQVYRVREGKRHINQKFIVGAVRAFPDYRLDELFYLAPEKTDSVISRAK
;
A
#
# COMPACT_ATOMS: atom_id res chain seq x y z
N MET A 1 -9.96 -23.40 10.70
CA MET A 1 -10.47 -22.08 10.27
C MET A 1 -9.49 -21.49 9.26
N ALA A 2 -9.94 -21.14 8.05
CA ALA A 2 -9.07 -20.51 7.07
C ALA A 2 -8.70 -19.09 7.54
N LYS A 3 -7.42 -18.74 7.53
CA LYS A 3 -6.98 -17.36 7.75
C LYS A 3 -7.28 -16.57 6.49
N ASN A 4 -8.14 -15.55 6.57
CA ASN A 4 -8.26 -14.56 5.49
C ASN A 4 -6.92 -13.82 5.36
N LEU A 5 -6.28 -13.96 4.21
CA LEU A 5 -5.03 -13.27 3.89
C LEU A 5 -5.32 -12.11 2.94
N MET A 6 -4.69 -10.99 3.21
CA MET A 6 -4.71 -9.81 2.36
C MET A 6 -3.29 -9.42 1.94
N VAL A 7 -3.19 -8.85 0.75
CA VAL A 7 -1.96 -8.21 0.29
C VAL A 7 -1.75 -6.93 1.10
N GLN A 8 -0.55 -6.79 1.64
CA GLN A 8 -0.01 -5.61 2.31
C GLN A 8 1.23 -5.11 1.57
N THR A 9 1.67 -3.90 1.86
CA THR A 9 2.79 -3.27 1.14
C THR A 9 3.81 -2.61 2.05
N LYS A 10 5.08 -2.67 1.64
CA LYS A 10 6.21 -1.92 2.22
C LYS A 10 6.53 -0.64 1.43
N VAL A 11 5.82 -0.37 0.34
CA VAL A 11 6.05 0.79 -0.56
C VAL A 11 6.14 2.11 0.21
N PHE A 12 5.26 2.34 1.19
CA PHE A 12 5.29 3.59 1.97
C PHE A 12 6.56 3.71 2.81
N TYR A 13 7.02 2.62 3.42
CA TYR A 13 8.26 2.60 4.18
C TYR A 13 9.47 2.88 3.28
N LEU A 14 9.54 2.21 2.13
CA LEU A 14 10.62 2.41 1.14
C LEU A 14 10.58 3.82 0.54
N SER A 15 9.39 4.38 0.33
CA SER A 15 9.22 5.68 -0.32
C SER A 15 9.87 6.84 0.45
N TYR A 16 9.95 6.78 1.79
CA TYR A 16 10.56 7.86 2.59
C TYR A 16 12.04 8.10 2.28
N ARG A 17 12.73 7.11 1.71
CA ARG A 17 14.14 7.22 1.34
C ARG A 17 14.37 7.60 -0.12
N ILE A 18 13.34 7.43 -0.97
CA ILE A 18 13.47 7.53 -2.43
C ILE A 18 12.72 8.76 -2.97
N TYR A 19 11.60 9.12 -2.36
CA TYR A 19 10.71 10.19 -2.82
C TYR A 19 10.54 11.25 -1.73
N ARG A 20 10.46 12.53 -2.12
CA ARG A 20 10.31 13.64 -1.15
C ARG A 20 8.94 13.64 -0.47
N ASN A 21 7.92 13.13 -1.15
CA ASN A 21 6.54 13.09 -0.65
C ASN A 21 5.68 12.08 -1.44
N LEU A 22 4.43 11.89 -0.99
CA LEU A 22 3.49 10.98 -1.64
C LEU A 22 3.05 11.42 -3.04
N SER A 23 3.12 12.71 -3.37
CA SER A 23 2.78 13.19 -4.71
C SER A 23 3.84 12.78 -5.73
N GLU A 24 5.12 12.82 -5.37
CA GLU A 24 6.20 12.29 -6.20
C GLU A 24 6.10 10.78 -6.37
N LEU A 25 5.83 10.05 -5.28
CA LEU A 25 5.56 8.62 -5.34
C LEU A 25 4.40 8.32 -6.30
N ALA A 26 3.28 9.04 -6.19
CA ALA A 26 2.12 8.85 -7.07
C ALA A 26 2.47 9.08 -8.55
N LYS A 27 3.28 10.11 -8.82
CA LYS A 27 3.78 10.42 -10.17
C LYS A 27 4.66 9.29 -10.71
N ALA A 28 5.59 8.77 -9.91
CA ALA A 28 6.44 7.65 -10.30
C ALA A 28 5.65 6.34 -10.51
N MET A 29 4.61 6.14 -9.70
CA MET A 29 3.69 5.00 -9.83
C MET A 29 2.69 5.13 -10.97
N ASP A 30 2.58 6.30 -11.62
CA ASP A 30 1.59 6.58 -12.65
C ASP A 30 0.13 6.34 -12.16
N ILE A 31 -0.15 6.77 -10.93
CA ILE A 31 -1.49 6.71 -10.31
C ILE A 31 -1.87 8.03 -9.66
N SER A 32 -3.16 8.21 -9.35
CA SER A 32 -3.59 9.43 -8.67
C SER A 32 -3.09 9.49 -7.23
N VAL A 33 -2.74 10.69 -6.76
CA VAL A 33 -2.36 10.93 -5.36
C VAL A 33 -3.44 10.43 -4.40
N SER A 34 -4.72 10.65 -4.71
CA SER A 34 -5.85 10.13 -3.93
C SER A 34 -5.85 8.61 -3.82
N GLN A 35 -5.42 7.87 -4.84
CA GLN A 35 -5.29 6.41 -4.75
C GLN A 35 -4.17 6.01 -3.78
N VAL A 36 -3.04 6.71 -3.79
CA VAL A 36 -1.94 6.50 -2.83
C VAL A 36 -2.41 6.72 -1.39
N TYR A 37 -3.09 7.85 -1.11
CA TYR A 37 -3.61 8.14 0.22
C TYR A 37 -4.65 7.12 0.69
N ARG A 38 -5.61 6.72 -0.17
CA ARG A 38 -6.63 5.73 0.22
C ARG A 38 -6.05 4.36 0.56
N VAL A 39 -4.98 3.94 -0.13
CA VAL A 39 -4.27 2.70 0.22
C VAL A 39 -3.50 2.87 1.53
N ARG A 40 -2.80 4.00 1.72
CA ARG A 40 -2.06 4.29 2.96
C ARG A 40 -2.95 4.31 4.19
N GLU A 41 -4.14 4.88 4.07
CA GLU A 41 -5.12 5.03 5.16
C GLU A 41 -5.96 3.74 5.38
N GLY A 42 -5.74 2.69 4.59
CA GLY A 42 -6.53 1.46 4.67
C GLY A 42 -7.97 1.57 4.12
N LYS A 43 -8.36 2.72 3.56
CA LYS A 43 -9.69 2.95 2.96
C LYS A 43 -9.91 2.17 1.66
N ARG A 44 -8.84 1.64 1.06
CA ARG A 44 -8.92 0.82 -0.15
C ARG A 44 -7.84 -0.25 -0.15
N HIS A 45 -8.21 -1.48 -0.50
CA HIS A 45 -7.24 -2.56 -0.70
C HIS A 45 -6.28 -2.26 -1.86
N ILE A 46 -5.12 -2.90 -1.80
CA ILE A 46 -4.12 -2.88 -2.86
C ILE A 46 -4.71 -3.60 -4.08
N ASN A 47 -4.74 -2.90 -5.22
CA ASN A 47 -5.23 -3.43 -6.49
C ASN A 47 -4.10 -3.59 -7.50
N GLN A 48 -4.39 -4.22 -8.64
CA GLN A 48 -3.43 -4.41 -9.72
C GLN A 48 -2.76 -3.11 -10.17
N LYS A 49 -3.51 -2.00 -10.30
CA LYS A 49 -2.96 -0.71 -10.72
C LYS A 49 -1.91 -0.19 -9.72
N PHE A 50 -2.16 -0.35 -8.42
CA PHE A 50 -1.19 -0.01 -7.38
C PHE A 50 0.06 -0.91 -7.45
N ILE A 51 -0.11 -2.22 -7.67
CA ILE A 51 1.00 -3.17 -7.79
C ILE A 51 1.89 -2.82 -9.00
N VAL A 52 1.29 -2.64 -10.18
CA VAL A 52 2.03 -2.27 -11.41
C VAL A 52 2.73 -0.93 -11.23
N GLY A 53 2.06 0.05 -10.62
CA GLY A 53 2.67 1.35 -10.31
C GLY A 53 3.86 1.24 -9.37
N ALA A 54 3.75 0.42 -8.31
CA ALA A 54 4.86 0.18 -7.39
C ALA A 54 6.06 -0.45 -8.11
N VAL A 55 5.85 -1.49 -8.91
CA VAL A 55 6.95 -2.14 -9.65
C VAL A 55 7.65 -1.15 -10.60
N ARG A 56 6.91 -0.23 -11.21
CA ARG A 56 7.50 0.86 -12.02
C ARG A 56 8.29 1.88 -11.19
N ALA A 57 7.78 2.26 -10.03
CA ALA A 57 8.40 3.24 -9.15
C ALA A 57 9.60 2.69 -8.36
N PHE A 58 9.75 1.36 -8.28
CA PHE A 58 10.82 0.69 -7.53
C PHE A 58 11.46 -0.40 -8.41
N PRO A 59 12.15 -0.03 -9.51
CA PRO A 59 12.65 -0.99 -10.49
C PRO A 59 13.74 -1.92 -9.92
N ASP A 60 14.47 -1.48 -8.90
CA ASP A 60 15.52 -2.26 -8.24
C ASP A 60 15.00 -3.20 -7.15
N TYR A 61 13.68 -3.27 -6.95
CA TYR A 61 13.04 -4.10 -5.93
C TYR A 61 12.19 -5.20 -6.56
N ARG A 62 12.25 -6.39 -5.98
CA ARG A 62 11.40 -7.51 -6.36
C ARG A 62 9.97 -7.35 -5.80
N LEU A 63 9.02 -8.04 -6.42
CA LEU A 63 7.61 -8.00 -6.01
C LEU A 63 7.40 -8.42 -4.55
N ASP A 64 8.13 -9.43 -4.07
CA ASP A 64 8.09 -9.94 -2.70
C ASP A 64 8.81 -9.04 -1.67
N GLU A 65 9.62 -8.10 -2.13
CA GLU A 65 10.20 -7.05 -1.29
C GLU A 65 9.24 -5.86 -1.14
N LEU A 66 8.36 -5.65 -2.13
CA LEU A 66 7.36 -4.58 -2.13
C LEU A 66 6.04 -4.98 -1.46
N PHE A 67 5.63 -6.25 -1.60
CA PHE A 67 4.34 -6.77 -1.15
C PHE A 67 4.47 -8.08 -0.39
N TYR A 68 3.56 -8.30 0.55
CA TYR A 68 3.51 -9.52 1.34
C TYR A 68 2.06 -9.85 1.71
N LEU A 69 1.82 -11.12 2.06
CA LEU A 69 0.52 -11.55 2.58
C LEU A 69 0.52 -11.44 4.11
N ALA A 70 -0.54 -10.85 4.65
CA ALA A 70 -0.78 -10.80 6.09
C ALA A 70 -2.22 -11.18 6.41
N PRO A 71 -2.52 -11.65 7.63
CA PRO A 71 -3.90 -11.80 8.07
C PRO A 71 -4.66 -10.50 7.89
N GLU A 72 -5.90 -10.60 7.38
CA GLU A 72 -6.84 -9.49 7.41
C GLU A 72 -6.97 -9.01 8.86
N LYS A 73 -6.60 -7.74 9.12
CA LYS A 73 -6.89 -7.13 10.40
C LYS A 73 -8.39 -6.91 10.43
N THR A 74 -9.11 -7.79 11.12
CA THR A 74 -10.45 -7.46 11.58
C THR A 74 -10.26 -6.28 12.53
N ASP A 75 -10.70 -5.09 12.15
CA ASP A 75 -10.78 -3.97 13.07
C ASP A 75 -11.72 -4.40 14.20
N SER A 76 -11.14 -4.97 15.26
CA SER A 76 -11.86 -5.33 16.47
C SER A 76 -12.35 -4.02 17.08
N VAL A 77 -13.60 -3.68 16.78
CA VAL A 77 -14.52 -2.80 17.52
C VAL A 77 -13.81 -1.93 18.57
N ILE A 78 -13.31 -0.75 18.19
CA ILE A 78 -12.94 0.30 19.15
C ILE A 78 -13.88 1.49 18.96
N SER A 79 -14.87 1.52 19.86
CA SER A 79 -15.47 2.70 20.51
C SER A 79 -16.07 3.79 19.63
N ARG A 80 -17.32 3.59 19.20
CA ARG A 80 -18.31 4.67 19.27
C ARG A 80 -18.80 4.77 20.73
N ALA A 81 -18.03 5.46 21.54
CA ALA A 81 -18.50 6.06 22.79
C ALA A 81 -18.06 7.52 22.77
N LYS A 82 -18.93 8.37 22.28
CA LYS A 82 -19.04 9.78 22.61
C LYS A 82 -20.50 10.18 22.48
#